data_AF-S8DUD6-F1
#
_entry.id   AF-S8DUD6-F1
#
_cell.length_a   1.000
_cell.length_b   1.000
_cell.length_c   1.000
_cell.angle_alpha   90.00
_cell.angle_beta   90.00
_cell.angle_gamma   90.00
#
_symmetry.space_group_name_H-M   'P 1'
#
loop_
_entity.id
_entity.type
_entity.pdbx_description
1 polymer ?
#
loop_
_entity_poly.entity_id
_entity_poly.type
_entity_poly.pdbx_seq_one_letter_code
_entity_poly.pdbx_strand_id
1 'polypeptide(L)'
;MTNPILLLLVTVAAVAASKGDAEGPSPQGFTAEYRKFLDACSRRMTPQCAEEIVGGVYRNKTHLSRNCCTKLVASMGPDCQQALVEREMGRVKDRATRNKIVYRRKMAWRKCEKSVPLPHGRNYPRLPSPEFRPGYEDFLRNCSKKLSEKCGLELLDAMFRNVPLKRSCCHNLLKMGPLCYEQELKGLRNVAGNETELKEMKKKGEHIWRHCIH
;
A
#
# COMPACT_ATOMS: atom_id res chain seq x y z
N MET A 1 -4.65 -22.72 25.58
CA MET A 1 -4.91 -22.34 24.17
C MET A 1 -5.43 -20.92 24.15
N THR A 2 -4.54 -19.94 23.92
CA THR A 2 -4.91 -18.51 23.91
C THR A 2 -5.59 -18.16 22.58
N ASN A 3 -6.79 -17.60 22.66
CA ASN A 3 -7.55 -17.20 21.48
C ASN A 3 -6.78 -16.08 20.73
N PRO A 4 -6.39 -16.25 19.45
CA PRO A 4 -5.62 -15.25 18.71
C PRO A 4 -6.38 -13.92 18.52
N ILE A 5 -7.71 -13.93 18.70
CA ILE A 5 -8.56 -12.73 18.71
C ILE A 5 -8.42 -11.95 20.04
N LEU A 6 -8.07 -12.64 21.13
CA LEU A 6 -7.81 -12.03 22.44
C LEU A 6 -6.42 -11.35 22.47
N LEU A 7 -5.44 -11.87 21.74
CA LEU A 7 -4.12 -11.21 21.56
C LEU A 7 -4.22 -9.90 20.74
N LEU A 8 -5.18 -9.81 19.81
CA LEU A 8 -5.49 -8.57 19.10
C LEU A 8 -6.08 -7.48 20.02
N LEU A 9 -6.77 -7.86 21.12
CA LEU A 9 -7.28 -6.89 22.10
C LEU A 9 -6.15 -6.25 22.91
N VAL A 10 -5.16 -7.06 23.34
CA VAL A 10 -4.03 -6.57 24.13
C VAL A 10 -3.21 -5.54 23.32
N THR A 11 -3.11 -5.71 22.00
CA THR A 11 -2.32 -4.81 21.15
C THR A 11 -3.07 -3.53 20.74
N VAL A 12 -4.39 -3.58 20.52
CA VAL A 12 -5.16 -2.38 20.15
C VAL A 12 -5.49 -1.50 21.36
N ALA A 13 -5.75 -2.09 22.54
CA ALA A 13 -5.92 -1.35 23.78
C ALA A 13 -4.61 -0.72 24.29
N ALA A 14 -3.46 -1.39 24.09
CA ALA A 14 -2.16 -0.84 24.47
C ALA A 14 -1.78 0.40 23.63
N VAL A 15 -2.03 0.39 22.32
CA VAL A 15 -1.73 1.53 21.42
C VAL A 15 -2.56 2.78 21.76
N ALA A 16 -3.71 2.59 22.39
CA ALA A 16 -4.61 3.65 22.81
C ALA A 16 -4.24 4.31 24.15
N ALA A 17 -3.48 3.62 25.02
CA ALA A 17 -3.36 3.96 26.43
C ALA A 17 -1.95 4.37 26.90
N SER A 18 -0.89 4.23 26.10
CA SER A 18 0.47 4.55 26.57
C SER A 18 0.95 5.92 26.09
N LYS A 19 0.93 6.91 27.00
CA LYS A 19 2.00 7.91 27.05
C LYS A 19 3.28 7.16 27.49
N GLY A 20 4.34 7.25 26.69
CA GLY A 20 5.67 6.75 27.05
C GLY A 20 5.90 5.27 26.74
N ASP A 21 6.85 5.05 25.83
CA ASP A 21 7.81 3.94 25.76
C ASP A 21 7.33 2.52 26.16
N ALA A 22 6.77 1.82 25.17
CA ALA A 22 6.88 0.37 25.06
C ALA A 22 6.79 -0.02 23.57
N GLU A 23 7.95 -0.09 22.92
CA GLU A 23 8.11 -0.65 21.59
C GLU A 23 7.77 -2.16 21.67
N GLY A 24 6.49 -2.50 21.53
CA GLY A 24 6.09 -3.87 21.26
C GLY A 24 6.82 -4.37 20.01
N PRO A 25 7.12 -5.67 19.87
CA PRO A 25 7.93 -6.17 18.77
C PRO A 25 7.32 -5.75 17.44
N SER A 26 7.99 -4.78 16.79
CA SER A 26 7.72 -4.37 15.43
C SER A 26 7.74 -5.64 14.58
N PRO A 27 6.81 -5.82 13.64
CA PRO A 27 6.99 -6.83 12.60
C PRO A 27 8.37 -6.56 11.99
N GLN A 28 9.31 -7.48 12.21
CA GLN A 28 10.62 -7.43 11.58
C GLN A 28 10.38 -7.33 10.07
N GLY A 29 10.82 -6.24 9.43
CA GLY A 29 10.65 -6.05 7.98
C GLY A 29 9.93 -4.78 7.52
N PHE A 30 9.59 -3.82 8.39
CA PHE A 30 9.08 -2.51 7.95
C PHE A 30 10.19 -1.45 7.87
N THR A 31 10.20 -0.67 6.79
CA THR A 31 11.09 0.49 6.62
C THR A 31 10.77 1.59 7.64
N ALA A 32 11.70 2.53 7.86
CA ALA A 32 11.48 3.68 8.74
C ALA A 32 10.35 4.58 8.20
N GLU A 33 10.31 4.76 6.88
CA GLU A 33 9.30 5.54 6.17
C GLU A 33 7.91 4.94 6.35
N TYR A 34 7.77 3.62 6.23
CA TYR A 34 6.49 2.95 6.45
C TYR A 34 6.06 2.99 7.91
N ARG A 35 6.99 2.86 8.86
CA ARG A 35 6.70 3.03 10.29
C ARG A 35 6.19 4.44 10.60
N LYS A 36 6.84 5.48 10.08
CA LYS A 36 6.40 6.87 10.23
C LYS A 36 5.01 7.10 9.64
N PHE A 37 4.72 6.50 8.49
CA PHE A 37 3.40 6.53 7.89
C PHE A 37 2.35 5.85 8.78
N LEU A 38 2.62 4.64 9.30
CA LEU A 38 1.70 3.92 10.18
C LEU A 38 1.43 4.69 11.49
N ASP A 39 2.45 5.35 12.06
CA ASP A 39 2.30 6.20 13.24
C ASP A 39 1.43 7.45 12.95
N ALA A 40 1.66 8.12 11.81
CA ALA A 40 0.81 9.22 11.40
C ALA A 40 -0.65 8.80 11.19
N CYS A 41 -0.87 7.56 10.75
CA CYS A 41 -2.20 6.96 10.59
C CYS A 41 -2.87 6.62 11.93
N SER A 42 -2.15 6.02 12.88
CA SER A 42 -2.71 5.62 14.18
C SER A 42 -3.21 6.83 14.98
N ARG A 43 -2.48 7.94 14.94
CA ARG A 43 -2.83 9.21 15.62
C ARG A 43 -4.13 9.86 15.13
N ARG A 44 -4.67 9.41 13.99
CA ARG A 44 -5.92 9.94 13.41
C ARG A 44 -7.17 9.20 13.89
N MET A 45 -6.99 8.21 14.76
CA MET A 45 -8.06 7.39 15.30
C MET A 45 -8.17 7.57 16.81
N THR A 46 -9.39 7.47 17.33
CA THR A 46 -9.61 7.36 18.78
C THR A 46 -9.63 5.88 19.20
N PRO A 47 -9.29 5.56 20.45
CA PRO A 47 -9.39 4.20 20.97
C PRO A 47 -10.77 3.58 20.73
N GLN A 48 -11.82 4.33 21.05
CA GLN A 48 -13.20 3.89 20.86
C GLN A 48 -13.53 3.56 19.40
N CYS A 49 -13.18 4.44 18.45
CA CYS A 49 -13.45 4.17 17.04
C CYS A 49 -12.57 3.02 16.50
N ALA A 50 -11.33 2.86 16.99
CA ALA A 50 -10.50 1.72 16.66
C ALA A 50 -11.16 0.40 17.09
N GLU A 51 -11.75 0.34 18.29
CA GLU A 51 -12.51 -0.83 18.76
C GLU A 51 -13.74 -1.11 17.91
N GLU A 52 -14.50 -0.08 17.52
CA GLU A 52 -15.65 -0.22 16.61
C GLU A 52 -15.20 -0.81 15.26
N ILE A 53 -14.11 -0.30 14.68
CA ILE A 53 -13.53 -0.79 13.42
C ILE A 53 -13.09 -2.25 13.56
N VAL A 54 -12.38 -2.60 14.64
CA VAL A 54 -11.97 -3.99 14.88
C VAL A 54 -13.20 -4.89 15.03
N GLY A 55 -14.21 -4.44 15.77
CA GLY A 55 -15.49 -5.12 15.91
C GLY A 55 -16.17 -5.36 14.56
N GLY A 56 -16.21 -4.35 13.68
CA GLY A 56 -16.85 -4.47 12.38
C GLY A 56 -16.06 -5.29 11.37
N VAL A 57 -14.75 -5.08 11.28
CA VAL A 57 -13.88 -5.73 10.31
C VAL A 57 -13.60 -7.18 10.69
N TYR A 58 -13.31 -7.47 11.96
CA TYR A 58 -12.89 -8.79 12.40
C TYR A 58 -14.03 -9.61 13.04
N ARG A 59 -14.96 -8.96 13.77
CA ARG A 59 -16.00 -9.65 14.55
C ARG A 59 -17.41 -9.57 13.95
N ASN A 60 -17.54 -9.02 12.74
CA ASN A 60 -18.82 -8.87 12.04
C ASN A 60 -19.86 -8.01 12.79
N LYS A 61 -19.43 -7.09 13.67
CA LYS A 61 -20.35 -6.12 14.28
C LYS A 61 -20.79 -5.11 13.21
N THR A 62 -22.07 -4.77 13.17
CA THR A 62 -22.67 -4.14 11.99
C THR A 62 -22.63 -2.62 11.97
N HIS A 63 -22.32 -1.98 13.10
CA HIS A 63 -22.53 -0.54 13.26
C HIS A 63 -21.24 0.20 13.65
N LEU A 64 -20.84 1.14 12.79
CA LEU A 64 -19.87 2.19 13.10
C LEU A 64 -20.66 3.45 13.44
N SER A 65 -20.34 4.08 14.56
CA SER A 65 -20.94 5.35 14.97
C SER A 65 -20.64 6.45 13.96
N ARG A 66 -21.51 7.47 13.89
CA ARG A 66 -21.29 8.62 13.00
C ARG A 66 -19.95 9.32 13.30
N ASN A 67 -19.61 9.46 14.57
CA ASN A 67 -18.32 10.01 15.00
C ASN A 67 -17.14 9.16 14.51
N CYS A 68 -17.26 7.84 14.62
CA CYS A 68 -16.26 6.92 14.10
C CYS A 68 -16.13 7.01 12.57
N CYS A 69 -17.24 7.08 11.85
CA CYS A 69 -17.24 7.29 10.40
C CYS A 69 -16.58 8.61 9.99
N THR A 70 -16.82 9.70 10.72
CA THR A 70 -16.13 10.98 10.49
C THR A 70 -14.63 10.84 10.67
N LYS A 71 -14.17 10.19 11.75
CA LYS A 71 -12.72 9.95 11.96
C LYS A 71 -12.14 9.05 10.87
N LEU A 72 -12.83 7.99 10.50
CA LEU A 72 -12.37 7.06 9.47
C LEU A 72 -12.21 7.74 8.10
N VAL A 73 -13.24 8.47 7.66
CA VAL A 73 -13.29 9.01 6.29
C VAL A 73 -12.60 10.38 6.19
N ALA A 74 -12.87 11.29 7.13
CA ALA A 74 -12.38 12.66 7.05
C ALA A 74 -11.00 12.84 7.69
N SER A 75 -10.67 12.07 8.74
CA SER A 75 -9.38 12.21 9.44
C SER A 75 -8.34 11.18 8.99
N MET A 76 -8.68 9.88 8.99
CA MET A 76 -7.73 8.80 8.71
C MET A 76 -7.45 8.63 7.22
N GLY A 77 -8.48 8.55 6.39
CA GLY A 77 -8.31 8.33 4.96
C GLY A 77 -8.17 6.85 4.57
N PRO A 78 -8.36 6.53 3.28
CA PRO A 78 -8.43 5.15 2.79
C PRO A 78 -7.06 4.44 2.87
N ASP A 79 -5.97 5.16 2.60
CA ASP A 79 -4.61 4.61 2.63
C ASP A 79 -4.22 4.15 4.03
N CYS A 80 -4.49 4.99 5.04
CA CYS A 80 -4.25 4.64 6.43
C CYS A 80 -5.10 3.46 6.89
N GLN A 81 -6.40 3.44 6.54
CA GLN A 81 -7.26 2.31 6.87
C GLN A 81 -6.74 1.01 6.25
N GLN A 82 -6.35 1.06 4.98
CA GLN A 82 -5.81 -0.10 4.27
C GLN A 82 -4.54 -0.63 4.94
N ALA A 83 -3.57 0.25 5.19
CA ALA A 83 -2.27 -0.15 5.72
C ALA A 83 -2.32 -0.69 7.15
N LEU A 84 -3.14 -0.08 8.02
CA LEU A 84 -3.32 -0.57 9.39
C LEU A 84 -4.01 -1.95 9.40
N VAL A 85 -4.99 -2.17 8.51
CA VAL A 85 -5.60 -3.50 8.37
C VAL A 85 -4.60 -4.50 7.79
N GLU A 86 -3.82 -4.13 6.78
CA GLU A 86 -2.79 -5.00 6.18
C GLU A 86 -1.70 -5.41 7.17
N ARG A 87 -1.27 -4.49 8.04
CA ARG A 87 -0.34 -4.77 9.14
C ARG A 87 -0.87 -5.91 10.02
N GLU A 88 -2.13 -5.83 10.45
CA GLU A 88 -2.73 -6.87 11.29
C GLU A 88 -3.04 -8.16 10.51
N MET A 89 -3.39 -8.05 9.22
CA MET A 89 -3.61 -9.22 8.37
C MET A 89 -2.37 -10.09 8.22
N GLY A 90 -1.16 -9.56 8.40
CA GLY A 90 0.08 -10.36 8.44
C GLY A 90 0.03 -11.52 9.44
N ARG A 91 -0.79 -11.39 10.50
CA ARG A 91 -0.98 -12.41 11.55
C ARG A 91 -2.05 -13.46 11.21
N VAL A 92 -2.81 -13.25 10.14
CA VAL A 92 -3.90 -14.13 9.70
C VAL A 92 -3.38 -15.05 8.60
N LYS A 93 -3.23 -16.34 8.92
CA LYS A 93 -2.75 -17.38 7.99
C LYS A 93 -3.84 -17.87 7.02
N ASP A 94 -5.09 -17.95 7.48
CA ASP A 94 -6.20 -18.46 6.67
C ASP A 94 -6.63 -17.49 5.57
N ARG A 95 -6.59 -17.95 4.31
CA ARG A 95 -6.94 -17.17 3.12
C ARG A 95 -8.41 -16.74 3.13
N ALA A 96 -9.32 -17.62 3.57
CA ALA A 96 -10.75 -17.30 3.57
C ALA A 96 -11.05 -16.15 4.57
N THR A 97 -10.43 -16.19 5.75
CA THR A 97 -10.51 -15.14 6.77
C THR A 97 -9.91 -13.83 6.28
N ARG A 98 -8.74 -13.86 5.63
CA ARG A 98 -8.14 -12.66 5.00
C ARG A 98 -9.10 -12.02 4.00
N ASN A 99 -9.72 -12.82 3.13
CA ASN A 99 -10.68 -12.32 2.15
C ASN A 99 -11.90 -11.68 2.82
N LYS A 100 -12.43 -12.28 3.89
CA LYS A 100 -13.53 -11.71 4.69
C LYS A 100 -13.14 -10.37 5.34
N ILE A 101 -11.93 -10.27 5.90
CA ILE A 101 -11.40 -9.02 6.47
C ILE A 101 -11.33 -7.92 5.42
N VAL A 102 -10.75 -8.21 4.25
CA VAL A 102 -10.65 -7.25 3.13
C VAL A 102 -12.04 -6.80 2.68
N TYR A 103 -12.98 -7.73 2.54
CA TYR A 103 -14.36 -7.42 2.17
C TYR A 103 -15.03 -6.51 3.21
N ARG A 104 -14.98 -6.87 4.49
CA ARG A 104 -15.61 -6.09 5.57
C ARG A 104 -14.99 -4.71 5.72
N ARG A 105 -13.68 -4.58 5.56
CA ARG A 105 -12.98 -3.28 5.51
C ARG A 105 -13.57 -2.38 4.43
N LYS A 106 -13.68 -2.87 3.20
CA LYS A 106 -14.25 -2.11 2.06
C LYS A 106 -15.71 -1.72 2.31
N MET A 107 -16.50 -2.62 2.90
CA MET A 107 -17.91 -2.35 3.24
C MET A 107 -18.03 -1.28 4.33
N ALA A 108 -17.22 -1.36 5.39
CA ALA A 108 -17.16 -0.35 6.44
C ALA A 108 -16.83 1.04 5.89
N TRP A 109 -15.81 1.12 5.02
CA TRP A 109 -15.45 2.38 4.34
C TRP A 109 -16.61 2.95 3.54
N ARG A 110 -17.18 2.15 2.62
CA ARG A 110 -18.28 2.58 1.74
C ARG A 110 -19.52 3.04 2.51
N LYS A 111 -19.83 2.39 3.64
CA LYS A 111 -20.92 2.80 4.52
C LYS A 111 -20.64 4.17 5.13
N CYS A 112 -19.44 4.36 5.71
CA CYS A 112 -19.09 5.64 6.31
C CYS A 112 -19.02 6.77 5.30
N GLU A 113 -18.44 6.53 4.11
CA GLU A 113 -18.33 7.50 3.03
C GLU A 113 -19.68 8.05 2.57
N LYS A 114 -20.74 7.22 2.62
CA LYS A 114 -22.11 7.64 2.31
C LYS A 114 -22.79 8.42 3.44
N SER A 115 -22.32 8.24 4.67
CA SER A 115 -22.99 8.74 5.88
C SER A 115 -22.38 10.03 6.43
N VAL A 116 -21.22 10.47 5.91
CA VAL A 116 -20.55 11.68 6.38
C VAL A 116 -20.10 12.55 5.19
N PRO A 117 -20.16 13.89 5.33
CA PRO A 117 -19.64 14.77 4.30
C PRO A 117 -18.13 14.58 4.14
N LEU A 118 -17.68 14.50 2.89
CA LEU A 118 -16.25 14.46 2.59
C LEU A 118 -15.64 15.85 2.78
N PRO A 119 -14.53 16.00 3.51
CA PRO A 119 -13.87 17.29 3.63
C PRO A 119 -13.32 17.76 2.28
N HIS A 120 -13.44 19.06 2.01
CA HIS A 120 -12.77 19.70 0.88
C HIS A 120 -11.27 19.77 1.17
N GLY A 121 -10.48 19.00 0.40
CA GLY A 121 -9.05 18.87 0.59
C GLY A 121 -8.69 17.62 1.42
N ARG A 122 -7.89 16.74 0.82
CA ARG A 122 -7.42 15.51 1.49
C ARG A 122 -6.10 15.78 2.19
N ASN A 123 -6.13 15.99 3.50
CA ASN A 123 -4.94 16.20 4.34
C ASN A 123 -4.62 15.00 5.24
N TYR A 124 -4.79 13.79 4.73
CA TYR A 124 -4.36 12.56 5.39
C TYR A 124 -3.07 12.00 4.76
N PRO A 125 -2.27 11.23 5.52
CA PRO A 125 -1.06 10.60 5.02
C PRO A 125 -1.38 9.76 3.78
N ARG A 126 -0.56 9.93 2.75
CA ARG A 126 -0.61 9.07 1.57
C ARG A 126 0.27 7.87 1.79
N LEU A 127 -0.16 6.74 1.24
CA LEU A 127 0.64 5.52 1.25
C LEU A 127 2.02 5.82 0.66
N PRO A 128 3.12 5.44 1.32
CA PRO A 128 4.45 5.70 0.79
C PRO A 128 4.68 4.89 -0.49
N SER A 129 5.70 5.28 -1.23
CA SER A 129 6.08 4.62 -2.47
C SER A 129 6.34 3.11 -2.25
N PRO A 130 6.00 2.24 -3.22
CA PRO A 130 6.08 0.78 -3.06
C PRO A 130 7.36 0.22 -2.44
N GLU A 131 8.52 0.80 -2.76
CA GLU A 131 9.84 0.42 -2.23
C GLU A 131 9.95 0.50 -0.71
N PHE A 132 9.13 1.35 -0.08
CA PHE A 132 9.11 1.47 1.38
C PHE A 132 8.10 0.53 2.03
N ARG A 133 7.22 -0.11 1.25
CA ARG A 133 6.11 -0.90 1.78
C ARG A 133 6.50 -2.37 1.97
N PRO A 134 5.80 -3.08 2.87
CA PRO A 134 5.97 -4.53 2.99
C PRO A 134 5.58 -5.24 1.69
N GLY A 135 6.28 -6.33 1.37
CA GLY A 135 6.01 -7.11 0.17
C GLY A 135 6.43 -6.44 -1.13
N TYR A 136 7.42 -5.54 -1.09
CA TYR A 136 7.95 -4.88 -2.29
C TYR A 136 8.46 -5.89 -3.34
N GLU A 137 9.18 -6.92 -2.91
CA GLU A 137 9.64 -8.01 -3.80
C GLU A 137 8.48 -8.76 -4.48
N ASP A 138 7.42 -9.04 -3.73
CA ASP A 138 6.21 -9.65 -4.29
C ASP A 138 5.50 -8.72 -5.27
N PHE A 139 5.48 -7.43 -4.96
CA PHE A 139 4.95 -6.41 -5.84
C PHE A 139 5.74 -6.36 -7.16
N LEU A 140 7.07 -6.27 -7.11
CA LEU A 140 7.93 -6.28 -8.29
C LEU A 140 7.74 -7.56 -9.11
N ARG A 141 7.81 -8.74 -8.47
CA ARG A 141 7.58 -10.02 -9.16
C ARG A 141 6.21 -10.08 -9.86
N ASN A 142 5.17 -9.51 -9.26
CA ASN A 142 3.85 -9.43 -9.89
C ASN A 142 3.80 -8.40 -11.03
N CYS A 143 4.59 -7.33 -10.97
CA CYS A 143 4.76 -6.40 -12.07
C CYS A 143 5.48 -7.08 -13.24
N SER A 144 6.62 -7.73 -12.99
CA SER A 144 7.42 -8.39 -14.04
C SER A 144 6.64 -9.49 -14.76
N LYS A 145 5.77 -10.24 -14.05
CA LYS A 145 4.88 -11.25 -14.66
C LYS A 145 3.90 -10.70 -15.70
N LYS A 146 3.64 -9.39 -15.72
CA LYS A 146 2.78 -8.76 -16.73
C LYS A 146 3.52 -8.49 -18.04
N LEU A 147 4.85 -8.60 -18.04
CA LEU A 147 5.67 -8.59 -19.23
C LEU A 147 5.93 -10.02 -19.69
N SER A 148 5.80 -10.25 -21.00
CA SER A 148 6.41 -11.42 -21.62
C SER A 148 7.93 -11.26 -21.61
N GLU A 149 8.68 -12.36 -21.49
CA GLU A 149 10.15 -12.38 -21.59
C GLU A 149 10.68 -11.58 -22.78
N LYS A 150 10.11 -11.81 -23.97
CA LYS A 150 10.44 -11.06 -25.21
C LYS A 150 10.32 -9.54 -25.03
N CYS A 151 9.26 -9.08 -24.39
CA CYS A 151 9.05 -7.65 -24.16
C CYS A 151 9.98 -7.11 -23.08
N GLY A 152 10.35 -7.92 -22.07
CA GLY A 152 11.39 -7.56 -21.12
C GLY A 152 12.73 -7.30 -21.81
N LEU A 153 13.14 -8.17 -22.74
CA LEU A 153 14.35 -7.98 -23.55
C LEU A 153 14.26 -6.73 -24.46
N GLU A 154 13.13 -6.53 -25.15
CA GLU A 154 12.91 -5.32 -25.97
C GLU A 154 12.98 -4.03 -25.13
N LEU A 155 12.48 -4.05 -23.89
CA LEU A 155 12.57 -2.92 -22.97
C LEU A 155 14.03 -2.63 -22.55
N LEU A 156 14.83 -3.66 -22.30
CA LEU A 156 16.26 -3.50 -22.00
C LEU A 156 17.03 -2.96 -23.22
N ASP A 157 16.77 -3.47 -24.42
CA ASP A 157 17.37 -2.96 -25.66
C ASP A 157 17.00 -1.49 -25.90
N ALA A 158 15.76 -1.11 -25.62
CA ALA A 158 15.35 0.29 -25.71
C ALA A 158 16.04 1.19 -24.69
N MET A 159 16.21 0.70 -23.46
CA MET A 159 16.86 1.44 -22.39
C MET A 159 18.36 1.63 -22.65
N PHE A 160 19.06 0.56 -23.05
CA PHE A 160 20.52 0.54 -23.09
C PHE A 160 21.10 0.67 -24.51
N ARG A 161 20.34 0.31 -25.55
CA ARG A 161 20.80 0.29 -26.95
C ARG A 161 20.01 1.23 -27.87
N ASN A 162 19.06 2.00 -27.33
CA ASN A 162 18.20 2.94 -28.06
C ASN A 162 17.41 2.28 -29.21
N VAL A 163 17.07 0.99 -29.07
CA VAL A 163 16.23 0.27 -30.04
C VAL A 163 14.76 0.62 -29.80
N PRO A 164 13.97 1.00 -30.83
CA PRO A 164 12.55 1.30 -30.64
C PRO A 164 11.74 0.09 -30.13
N LEU A 165 10.80 0.32 -29.22
CA LEU A 165 9.87 -0.74 -28.79
C LEU A 165 8.88 -1.08 -29.89
N LYS A 166 8.54 -2.36 -30.00
CA LYS A 166 7.44 -2.78 -30.87
C LYS A 166 6.11 -2.49 -30.21
N ARG A 167 5.09 -2.21 -31.04
CA ARG A 167 3.71 -1.96 -30.60
C ARG A 167 3.16 -3.07 -29.68
N SER A 168 3.50 -4.32 -29.95
CA SER A 168 3.12 -5.47 -29.11
C SER A 168 3.72 -5.39 -27.69
N CYS A 169 4.95 -4.90 -27.54
CA CYS A 169 5.57 -4.71 -26.24
C CYS A 169 4.97 -3.49 -25.52
N CYS A 170 4.66 -2.41 -26.25
CA CYS A 170 3.91 -1.28 -25.69
C CYS A 170 2.56 -1.70 -25.11
N HIS A 171 1.81 -2.60 -25.75
CA HIS A 171 0.57 -3.13 -25.19
C HIS A 171 0.79 -3.83 -23.83
N ASN A 172 1.87 -4.61 -23.68
CA ASN A 172 2.22 -5.25 -22.41
C ASN A 172 2.64 -4.23 -21.34
N LEU A 173 3.44 -3.22 -21.69
CA LEU A 173 3.82 -2.12 -20.80
C LEU A 173 2.61 -1.35 -20.28
N LEU A 174 1.69 -0.97 -21.17
CA LEU A 174 0.45 -0.28 -20.78
C LEU A 174 -0.42 -1.15 -19.86
N LYS A 175 -0.54 -2.45 -20.17
CA LYS A 175 -1.25 -3.41 -19.32
C LYS A 175 -0.58 -3.59 -17.95
N MET A 176 0.74 -3.44 -17.87
CA MET A 176 1.49 -3.47 -16.61
C MET A 176 1.04 -2.34 -15.67
N GLY A 177 0.88 -1.16 -16.25
CA GLY A 177 0.48 0.09 -15.60
C GLY A 177 1.67 0.95 -15.16
N PRO A 178 1.49 2.28 -15.04
CA PRO A 178 2.57 3.24 -14.80
C PRO A 178 3.30 3.00 -13.49
N LEU A 179 2.59 2.62 -12.42
CA LEU A 179 3.20 2.35 -11.13
C LEU A 179 4.16 1.16 -11.18
N CYS A 180 3.80 0.08 -11.88
CA CYS A 180 4.69 -1.06 -12.03
C CYS A 180 5.92 -0.66 -12.88
N TYR A 181 5.69 0.02 -14.00
CA TYR A 181 6.76 0.45 -14.88
C TYR A 181 7.78 1.35 -14.17
N GLU A 182 7.32 2.35 -13.42
CA GLU A 182 8.20 3.26 -12.67
C GLU A 182 9.07 2.51 -11.65
N GLN A 183 8.51 1.50 -10.99
CA GLN A 183 9.19 0.74 -9.94
C GLN A 183 10.22 -0.24 -10.52
N GLU A 184 9.90 -0.89 -11.63
CA GLU A 184 10.87 -1.69 -12.40
C GLU A 184 12.03 -0.81 -12.88
N LEU A 185 11.75 0.40 -13.38
CA LEU A 185 12.80 1.36 -13.75
C LEU A 185 13.66 1.79 -12.56
N LYS A 186 13.07 1.99 -11.37
CA LYS A 186 13.85 2.31 -10.16
C LYS A 186 14.82 1.17 -9.81
N GLY A 187 14.41 -0.09 -9.96
CA GLY A 187 15.30 -1.24 -9.81
C GLY A 187 16.50 -1.17 -10.76
N LEU A 188 16.25 -0.85 -12.03
CA LEU A 188 17.31 -0.70 -13.05
C LEU A 188 18.25 0.47 -12.78
N ARG A 189 17.78 1.54 -12.13
CA ARG A 189 18.63 2.70 -11.78
C ARG A 189 19.78 2.34 -10.85
N ASN A 190 19.67 1.27 -10.06
CA ASN A 190 20.76 0.79 -9.21
C ASN A 190 21.93 0.20 -10.02
N VAL A 191 21.75 0.01 -11.33
CA VAL A 191 22.82 -0.40 -12.27
C VAL A 191 23.64 0.81 -12.75
N ALA A 192 23.15 2.04 -12.59
CA ALA A 192 23.89 3.22 -12.98
C ALA A 192 25.16 3.37 -12.12
N GLY A 193 26.31 3.57 -12.78
CA GLY A 193 27.59 3.77 -12.12
C GLY A 193 27.81 5.19 -11.61
N ASN A 194 27.01 6.17 -12.08
CA ASN A 194 27.10 7.57 -11.68
C ASN A 194 25.78 8.34 -11.88
N GLU A 195 25.73 9.58 -11.39
CA GLU A 195 24.53 10.44 -11.50
C GLU A 195 24.16 10.82 -12.94
N THR A 196 25.12 10.91 -13.86
CA THR A 196 24.87 11.25 -15.26
C THR A 196 24.10 10.12 -15.94
N GLU A 197 24.57 8.88 -15.76
CA GLU A 197 23.90 7.67 -16.23
C GLU A 197 22.51 7.52 -15.61
N LEU A 198 22.37 7.82 -14.32
CA LEU A 198 21.08 7.81 -13.63
C LEU A 198 20.07 8.78 -14.27
N LYS A 199 20.52 10.01 -14.61
CA LYS A 199 19.69 11.03 -15.28
C LYS A 199 19.32 10.60 -16.70
N GLU A 200 20.27 10.04 -17.45
CA GLU A 200 20.06 9.47 -18.78
C GLU A 200 18.99 8.35 -18.75
N MET A 201 19.15 7.37 -17.86
CA MET A 201 18.19 6.26 -17.70
C MET A 201 16.79 6.76 -17.34
N LYS A 202 16.69 7.77 -16.47
CA LYS A 202 15.40 8.39 -16.15
C LYS A 202 14.74 8.99 -17.39
N LYS A 203 15.47 9.80 -18.17
CA LYS A 203 14.96 10.41 -19.40
C LYS A 203 14.51 9.37 -20.42
N LYS A 204 15.29 8.30 -20.61
CA LYS A 204 14.96 7.20 -21.53
C LYS A 204 13.71 6.46 -21.10
N GLY A 205 13.57 6.16 -19.80
CA GLY A 205 12.34 5.56 -19.28
C GLY A 205 11.10 6.41 -19.51
N GLU A 206 11.19 7.73 -19.28
CA GLU A 206 10.09 8.66 -19.58
C GLU A 206 9.78 8.73 -21.08
N HIS A 207 10.79 8.65 -21.94
CA HIS A 207 10.60 8.61 -23.39
C HIS A 207 9.91 7.32 -23.84
N ILE A 208 10.35 6.16 -23.35
CA ILE A 208 9.73 4.85 -23.65
C ILE A 208 8.25 4.84 -23.23
N TRP A 209 7.94 5.31 -22.03
CA TRP A 209 6.54 5.38 -21.58
C TRP A 209 5.70 6.28 -22.50
N ARG A 210 6.21 7.47 -22.83
CA ARG A 210 5.54 8.40 -23.75
C ARG A 210 5.33 7.80 -25.14
N HIS A 211 6.32 7.08 -25.67
CA HIS A 211 6.20 6.40 -26.94
C HIS A 211 5.06 5.37 -26.95
N CYS A 212 4.83 4.67 -25.84
CA CYS A 212 3.80 3.65 -25.77
C CYS A 212 2.38 4.16 -25.53
N ILE A 213 2.19 5.36 -24.97
CA ILE A 213 0.85 5.96 -24.77
C ILE A 213 0.33 6.69 -26.01
N HIS A 214 1.18 6.89 -27.03
CA HIS A 214 0.85 7.53 -28.31
C HIS A 214 0.82 6.49 -29.43
#